data_AF-I9WEL5-F1
#
_entry.id   AF-I9WEL5-F1
#
_cell.length_a   1.000
_cell.length_b   1.000
_cell.length_c   1.000
_cell.angle_alpha   90.00
_cell.angle_beta   90.00
_cell.angle_gamma   90.00
#
_symmetry.space_group_name_H-M   'P 1'
#
loop_
_entity.id
_entity.type
_entity.pdbx_description
1 polymer ?
#
loop_
_entity_poly.entity_id
_entity_poly.type
_entity_poly.pdbx_seq_one_letter_code
_entity_poly.pdbx_strand_id
1 'polypeptide(L)'
;MAVAWDRTTNTGISGSTKSATMTIAYNANTNGYTISTDGYSQTFLPADQTSKDDYDTVYSNNGAILTLTSKGYENNLVTQYVRMGLLQRNTTSGSTQNTELTSFTYGLPTDAAMTPRTGTAAYNTQAFGAVSAPGAEPKAFQGAGQVDIDFVQGVFSGHSYLTEYGLVNGGTSSGGGIELTTVGQLSSTGAGLTGTAVYGGWDGTVTADLTGSLYGPSGQELGATFSGENANGMTVTGSIVGQQDGTLTPANLSFANMTHQQSFYTRMSEYSGGSLTWQNSETFIYSGYSSDESGGQFTIDDKVAGAANFTTYRKTFSNSYYGTQDVTLELYKPGAANSELALTYASFGHWQGSLPSSYASGVNSQWFVYGFTTPNYALANRTGSASYEGVAYGTGFGSGGQRYDVNGTSNLAVNFSSDTFTGALALSGRNTTTSDLTDFGSTAFSGTIDSRSNTLKGDFSAGGILGSGIYGQFYGPQGQEVAGTFSFNTPQGSAAAGVNLSGAFAAKQK
;
A
#
# COMPACT_ATOMS: atom_id res chain seq x y z
N MET A 1 -17.54 -12.59 -12.56
CA MET A 1 -18.18 -11.33 -13.01
C MET A 1 -19.36 -11.69 -13.90
N ALA A 2 -20.54 -11.13 -13.64
CA ALA A 2 -21.71 -11.26 -14.51
C ALA A 2 -22.08 -9.86 -15.03
N VAL A 3 -22.19 -9.68 -16.33
CA VAL A 3 -22.42 -8.38 -16.98
C VAL A 3 -23.53 -8.47 -18.01
N ALA A 4 -24.25 -7.38 -18.21
CA ALA A 4 -25.22 -7.22 -19.27
C ALA A 4 -24.74 -6.16 -20.27
N TRP A 5 -24.76 -6.49 -21.55
CA TRP A 5 -24.37 -5.62 -22.66
C TRP A 5 -25.55 -5.35 -23.58
N ASP A 6 -25.71 -4.11 -24.01
CA ASP A 6 -26.66 -3.74 -25.06
C ASP A 6 -25.99 -3.88 -26.42
N ARG A 7 -26.51 -4.79 -27.24
CA ARG A 7 -26.00 -5.08 -28.59
C ARG A 7 -26.40 -4.03 -29.62
N THR A 8 -27.28 -3.10 -29.26
CA THR A 8 -27.69 -1.99 -30.14
C THR A 8 -26.71 -0.83 -30.02
N THR A 9 -26.34 -0.48 -28.79
CA THR A 9 -25.40 0.61 -28.49
C THR A 9 -23.96 0.12 -28.33
N ASN A 10 -23.74 -1.20 -28.21
CA ASN A 10 -22.45 -1.84 -27.95
C ASN A 10 -21.81 -1.42 -26.62
N THR A 11 -22.65 -1.18 -25.60
CA THR A 11 -22.19 -0.70 -24.28
C THR A 11 -22.62 -1.61 -23.14
N GLY A 12 -21.92 -1.51 -22.00
CA GLY A 12 -22.34 -2.11 -20.75
C GLY A 12 -23.63 -1.48 -20.23
N ILE A 13 -24.49 -2.29 -19.60
CA ILE A 13 -25.72 -1.86 -18.94
C ILE A 13 -25.53 -1.94 -17.43
N SER A 14 -25.04 -3.09 -16.95
CA SER A 14 -24.83 -3.38 -15.55
C SER A 14 -23.80 -4.49 -15.40
N GLY A 15 -23.26 -4.62 -14.20
CA GLY A 15 -22.41 -5.74 -13.82
C GLY A 15 -22.53 -6.05 -12.34
N SER A 16 -22.16 -7.26 -11.97
CA SER A 16 -21.95 -7.66 -10.60
C SER A 16 -20.78 -8.65 -10.48
N THR A 17 -20.21 -8.72 -9.29
CA THR A 17 -19.13 -9.66 -8.98
C THR A 17 -19.52 -10.67 -7.91
N LYS A 18 -18.93 -11.86 -8.03
CA LYS A 18 -19.08 -12.96 -7.09
C LYS A 18 -17.84 -13.84 -7.20
N SER A 19 -17.29 -14.22 -6.06
CA SER A 19 -16.28 -15.27 -5.95
C SER A 19 -16.94 -16.64 -5.94
N ALA A 20 -16.36 -17.59 -6.67
CA ALA A 20 -16.82 -18.97 -6.70
C ALA A 20 -15.62 -19.91 -6.71
N THR A 21 -15.78 -21.10 -6.13
CA THR A 21 -14.80 -22.16 -6.29
C THR A 21 -14.91 -22.70 -7.72
N MET A 22 -13.76 -22.90 -8.35
CA MET A 22 -13.67 -23.47 -9.67
C MET A 22 -12.69 -24.64 -9.67
N THR A 23 -13.05 -25.70 -10.38
CA THR A 23 -12.20 -26.84 -10.65
C THR A 23 -11.93 -26.92 -12.15
N ILE A 24 -10.66 -27.12 -12.51
CA ILE A 24 -10.24 -27.50 -13.85
C ILE A 24 -9.57 -28.88 -13.77
N ALA A 25 -10.04 -29.81 -14.57
CA ALA A 25 -9.51 -31.16 -14.64
C ALA A 25 -9.06 -31.46 -16.07
N TYR A 26 -7.78 -31.82 -16.23
CA TYR A 26 -7.25 -32.29 -17.51
C TYR A 26 -7.33 -33.83 -17.57
N ASN A 27 -7.85 -34.36 -18.68
CA ASN A 27 -7.90 -35.80 -18.95
C ASN A 27 -6.93 -36.15 -20.07
N ALA A 28 -5.83 -36.81 -19.71
CA ALA A 28 -4.77 -37.19 -20.65
C ALA A 28 -5.22 -38.21 -21.72
N ASN A 29 -6.28 -39.00 -21.47
CA ASN A 29 -6.78 -39.96 -22.46
C ASN A 29 -7.55 -39.27 -23.58
N THR A 30 -8.21 -38.16 -23.28
CA THR A 30 -9.03 -37.41 -24.26
C THR A 30 -8.39 -36.10 -24.70
N ASN A 31 -7.27 -35.70 -24.06
CA ASN A 31 -6.67 -34.37 -24.17
C ASN A 31 -7.68 -33.24 -23.94
N GLY A 32 -8.66 -33.48 -23.06
CA GLY A 32 -9.74 -32.54 -22.78
C GLY A 32 -9.63 -31.88 -21.42
N TYR A 33 -10.22 -30.69 -21.30
CA TYR A 33 -10.37 -29.95 -20.05
C TYR A 33 -11.83 -29.96 -19.61
N THR A 34 -12.09 -30.41 -18.39
CA THR A 34 -13.40 -30.25 -17.75
C THR A 34 -13.32 -29.09 -16.77
N ILE A 35 -14.15 -28.08 -16.99
CA ILE A 35 -14.33 -26.93 -16.11
C ILE A 35 -15.59 -27.15 -15.28
N SER A 36 -15.53 -26.90 -13.98
CA SER A 36 -16.69 -26.97 -13.10
C SER A 36 -16.70 -25.81 -12.10
N THR A 37 -17.84 -25.16 -11.97
CA THR A 37 -18.12 -24.07 -11.02
C THR A 37 -19.57 -24.16 -10.56
N ASP A 38 -20.07 -23.19 -9.79
CA ASP A 38 -21.40 -23.19 -9.19
C ASP A 38 -22.51 -23.54 -10.20
N GLY A 39 -23.00 -24.78 -10.14
CA GLY A 39 -24.08 -25.27 -11.01
C GLY A 39 -23.72 -25.45 -12.49
N TYR A 40 -22.44 -25.36 -12.87
CA TYR A 40 -21.98 -25.49 -14.24
C TYR A 40 -20.83 -26.48 -14.37
N SER A 41 -20.91 -27.37 -15.36
CA SER A 41 -19.81 -28.26 -15.75
C SER A 41 -19.80 -28.43 -17.27
N GLN A 42 -18.63 -28.27 -17.88
CA GLN A 42 -18.45 -28.41 -19.31
C GLN A 42 -17.09 -29.02 -19.62
N THR A 43 -17.06 -29.92 -20.58
CA THR A 43 -15.82 -30.48 -21.12
C THR A 43 -15.53 -29.84 -22.47
N PHE A 44 -14.28 -29.41 -22.64
CA PHE A 44 -13.72 -28.90 -23.88
C PHE A 44 -12.71 -29.92 -24.41
N LEU A 45 -12.98 -30.45 -25.59
CA LEU A 45 -12.14 -31.42 -26.28
C LEU A 45 -11.27 -30.74 -27.35
N PRO A 46 -10.24 -31.41 -27.88
CA PRO A 46 -9.45 -30.86 -28.99
C PRO A 46 -10.31 -30.45 -30.22
N ALA A 47 -11.44 -31.12 -30.44
CA ALA A 47 -12.39 -30.79 -31.49
C ALA A 47 -13.15 -29.46 -31.27
N ASP A 48 -13.19 -28.97 -30.02
CA ASP A 48 -13.82 -27.70 -29.66
C ASP A 48 -12.85 -26.51 -29.83
N GLN A 49 -11.59 -26.75 -30.19
CA GLN A 49 -10.58 -25.71 -30.36
C GLN A 49 -10.93 -24.83 -31.56
N THR A 50 -11.12 -23.53 -31.33
CA THR A 50 -11.43 -22.54 -32.37
C THR A 50 -10.19 -21.78 -32.83
N SER A 51 -9.23 -21.56 -31.95
CA SER A 51 -7.94 -20.95 -32.27
C SER A 51 -6.85 -21.45 -31.34
N LYS A 52 -5.62 -21.38 -31.83
CA LYS A 52 -4.41 -21.64 -31.06
C LYS A 52 -3.26 -20.86 -31.66
N ASP A 53 -2.58 -20.09 -30.83
CA ASP A 53 -1.33 -19.43 -31.17
C ASP A 53 -0.28 -19.67 -30.07
N ASP A 54 0.78 -18.86 -30.06
CA ASP A 54 1.87 -18.96 -29.11
C ASP A 54 1.47 -18.52 -27.68
N TYR A 55 0.40 -17.73 -27.56
CA TYR A 55 -0.04 -17.11 -26.31
C TYR A 55 -1.21 -17.85 -25.71
N ASP A 56 -2.20 -18.24 -26.50
CA ASP A 56 -3.41 -18.85 -26.00
C ASP A 56 -3.95 -20.01 -26.86
N THR A 57 -4.85 -20.76 -26.24
CA THR A 57 -5.71 -21.73 -26.92
C THR A 57 -7.14 -21.43 -26.53
N VAL A 58 -8.00 -21.25 -27.53
CA VAL A 58 -9.41 -20.93 -27.35
C VAL A 58 -10.25 -22.13 -27.76
N TYR A 59 -11.17 -22.51 -26.89
CA TYR A 59 -12.17 -23.55 -27.13
C TYR A 59 -13.57 -22.94 -27.11
N SER A 60 -14.48 -23.46 -27.92
CA SER A 60 -15.90 -23.08 -27.93
C SER A 60 -16.78 -24.32 -27.93
N ASN A 61 -17.63 -24.47 -26.91
CA ASN A 61 -18.56 -25.59 -26.80
C ASN A 61 -19.87 -25.11 -26.14
N ASN A 62 -21.01 -25.39 -26.77
CA ASN A 62 -22.36 -25.07 -26.26
C ASN A 62 -22.53 -23.61 -25.78
N GLY A 63 -21.97 -22.65 -26.52
CA GLY A 63 -22.07 -21.22 -26.20
C GLY A 63 -21.16 -20.74 -25.06
N ALA A 64 -20.29 -21.63 -24.54
CA ALA A 64 -19.21 -21.28 -23.65
C ALA A 64 -17.88 -21.19 -24.42
N ILE A 65 -17.07 -20.21 -24.07
CA ILE A 65 -15.74 -19.98 -24.63
C ILE A 65 -14.74 -20.10 -23.50
N LEU A 66 -13.73 -20.95 -23.67
CA LEU A 66 -12.63 -21.11 -22.73
C LEU A 66 -11.33 -20.65 -23.39
N THR A 67 -10.71 -19.63 -22.83
CA THR A 67 -9.37 -19.18 -23.21
C THR A 67 -8.38 -19.66 -22.17
N LEU A 68 -7.36 -20.41 -22.60
CA LEU A 68 -6.24 -20.83 -21.75
C LEU A 68 -4.96 -20.15 -22.22
N THR A 69 -4.41 -19.27 -21.39
CA THR A 69 -3.18 -18.54 -21.70
C THR A 69 -1.99 -19.42 -21.34
N SER A 70 -1.19 -19.75 -22.35
CA SER A 70 0.01 -20.60 -22.29
C SER A 70 1.30 -19.81 -22.08
N LYS A 71 1.32 -18.55 -22.50
CA LYS A 71 2.46 -17.63 -22.44
C LYS A 71 1.97 -16.20 -22.26
N GLY A 72 2.74 -15.36 -21.57
CA GLY A 72 2.42 -13.95 -21.41
C GLY A 72 2.40 -13.21 -22.75
N TYR A 73 1.40 -12.34 -22.93
CA TYR A 73 1.22 -11.52 -24.12
C TYR A 73 2.31 -10.45 -24.26
N GLU A 74 2.98 -10.11 -23.16
CA GLU A 74 4.12 -9.20 -23.11
C GLU A 74 5.35 -9.90 -22.49
N ASN A 75 6.53 -9.43 -22.85
CA ASN A 75 7.83 -9.90 -22.34
C ASN A 75 8.10 -11.41 -22.46
N ASN A 76 7.29 -12.14 -23.23
CA ASN A 76 7.39 -13.58 -23.43
C ASN A 76 7.44 -14.39 -22.11
N LEU A 77 6.75 -13.95 -21.06
CA LEU A 77 6.73 -14.66 -19.77
C LEU A 77 6.24 -16.10 -19.98
N VAL A 78 7.06 -17.10 -19.62
CA VAL A 78 6.70 -18.53 -19.69
C VAL A 78 6.78 -19.13 -18.30
N THR A 79 5.63 -19.40 -17.73
CA THR A 79 5.50 -20.18 -16.50
C THR A 79 5.57 -21.68 -16.80
N GLN A 80 5.82 -22.52 -15.81
CA GLN A 80 5.90 -23.99 -15.89
C GLN A 80 4.84 -24.66 -15.01
N TYR A 81 4.59 -24.11 -13.83
CA TYR A 81 3.76 -24.69 -12.79
C TYR A 81 2.39 -24.04 -12.68
N VAL A 82 2.22 -22.80 -13.17
CA VAL A 82 0.95 -22.07 -13.14
C VAL A 82 0.54 -21.58 -14.52
N ARG A 83 -0.77 -21.50 -14.77
CA ARG A 83 -1.40 -20.91 -15.94
C ARG A 83 -2.62 -20.10 -15.51
N MET A 84 -3.11 -19.26 -16.41
CA MET A 84 -4.37 -18.54 -16.24
C MET A 84 -5.34 -18.86 -17.37
N GLY A 85 -6.62 -18.63 -17.10
CA GLY A 85 -7.66 -18.77 -18.10
C GLY A 85 -8.85 -17.86 -17.84
N LEU A 86 -9.71 -17.80 -18.84
CA LEU A 86 -10.96 -17.06 -18.82
C LEU A 86 -12.06 -17.95 -19.39
N LEU A 87 -13.08 -18.23 -18.58
CA LEU A 87 -14.31 -18.85 -19.04
C LEU A 87 -15.34 -17.75 -19.29
N GLN A 88 -15.88 -17.70 -20.50
CA GLN A 88 -16.95 -16.82 -20.91
C GLN A 88 -18.20 -17.64 -21.25
N ARG A 89 -19.37 -17.25 -20.72
CA ARG A 89 -20.67 -17.84 -21.07
C ARG A 89 -21.64 -16.75 -21.45
N ASN A 90 -22.19 -16.84 -22.65
CA ASN A 90 -23.08 -15.82 -23.19
C ASN A 90 -24.50 -16.36 -23.30
N THR A 91 -25.47 -15.54 -22.88
CA THR A 91 -26.89 -15.75 -23.16
C THR A 91 -27.47 -14.48 -23.74
N THR A 92 -28.24 -14.60 -24.82
CA THR A 92 -28.83 -13.44 -25.51
C THR A 92 -30.34 -13.46 -25.42
N SER A 93 -30.94 -12.33 -25.07
CA SER A 93 -32.39 -12.12 -25.07
C SER A 93 -32.69 -10.73 -25.66
N GLY A 94 -33.28 -10.69 -26.84
CA GLY A 94 -33.50 -9.44 -27.57
C GLY A 94 -32.19 -8.71 -27.88
N SER A 95 -32.11 -7.42 -27.51
CA SER A 95 -30.90 -6.60 -27.65
C SER A 95 -29.90 -6.80 -26.51
N THR A 96 -30.24 -7.53 -25.45
CA THR A 96 -29.35 -7.73 -24.30
C THR A 96 -28.55 -9.03 -24.45
N GLN A 97 -27.24 -8.94 -24.24
CA GLN A 97 -26.36 -10.09 -24.00
C GLN A 97 -25.96 -10.12 -22.53
N ASN A 98 -26.31 -11.18 -21.80
CA ASN A 98 -25.76 -11.45 -20.49
C ASN A 98 -24.54 -12.35 -20.64
N THR A 99 -23.42 -11.88 -20.11
CA THR A 99 -22.13 -12.54 -20.21
C THR A 99 -21.61 -12.82 -18.80
N GLU A 100 -21.30 -14.09 -18.52
CA GLU A 100 -20.60 -14.49 -17.31
C GLU A 100 -19.13 -14.76 -17.63
N LEU A 101 -18.25 -14.03 -16.94
CA LEU A 101 -16.80 -14.09 -17.07
C LEU A 101 -16.19 -14.58 -15.75
N THR A 102 -15.46 -15.68 -15.83
CA THR A 102 -14.74 -16.28 -14.71
C THR A 102 -13.27 -16.34 -15.06
N SER A 103 -12.48 -15.45 -14.43
CA SER A 103 -11.03 -15.52 -14.49
C SER A 103 -10.51 -16.48 -13.42
N PHE A 104 -9.50 -17.27 -13.76
CA PHE A 104 -8.93 -18.26 -12.85
C PHE A 104 -7.45 -18.51 -13.12
N THR A 105 -6.72 -18.91 -12.08
CA THR A 105 -5.40 -19.54 -12.20
C THR A 105 -5.48 -21.02 -11.84
N TYR A 106 -4.61 -21.83 -12.44
CA TYR A 106 -4.53 -23.26 -12.17
C TYR A 106 -3.11 -23.76 -12.35
N GLY A 107 -2.76 -24.81 -11.62
CA GLY A 107 -1.37 -25.26 -11.59
C GLY A 107 -1.05 -26.23 -10.47
N LEU A 108 0.25 -26.42 -10.25
CA LEU A 108 0.82 -27.24 -9.19
C LEU A 108 1.22 -26.33 -8.01
N PRO A 109 0.40 -26.23 -6.95
CA PRO A 109 0.67 -25.33 -5.83
C PRO A 109 1.94 -25.74 -5.08
N THR A 110 2.62 -24.75 -4.49
CA THR A 110 3.77 -25.01 -3.62
C THR A 110 3.31 -25.69 -2.33
N ASP A 111 4.03 -26.74 -1.91
CA ASP A 111 3.79 -27.36 -0.61
C ASP A 111 4.03 -26.35 0.54
N ALA A 112 3.21 -26.41 1.58
CA ALA A 112 3.34 -25.56 2.75
C ALA A 112 4.74 -25.61 3.38
N ALA A 113 5.37 -26.80 3.44
CA ALA A 113 6.70 -27.02 3.97
C ALA A 113 7.81 -26.49 3.05
N MET A 114 7.50 -26.29 1.76
CA MET A 114 8.44 -25.79 0.75
C MET A 114 8.26 -24.30 0.44
N THR A 115 7.24 -23.66 1.01
CA THR A 115 6.98 -22.24 0.84
C THR A 115 8.11 -21.42 1.44
N PRO A 116 8.77 -20.50 0.70
CA PRO A 116 9.83 -19.68 1.25
C PRO A 116 9.35 -18.79 2.41
N ARG A 117 10.16 -18.70 3.47
CA ARG A 117 9.86 -17.93 4.71
C ARG A 117 10.92 -16.89 5.06
N THR A 118 11.93 -16.75 4.21
CA THR A 118 13.08 -15.86 4.43
C THR A 118 13.49 -15.18 3.15
N GLY A 119 14.05 -13.98 3.25
CA GLY A 119 14.52 -13.20 2.11
C GLY A 119 13.38 -12.52 1.34
N THR A 120 13.71 -12.03 0.15
CA THR A 120 12.79 -11.37 -0.79
C THR A 120 12.85 -12.03 -2.16
N ALA A 121 11.80 -11.87 -2.95
CA ALA A 121 11.78 -12.26 -4.35
C ALA A 121 10.98 -11.26 -5.19
N ALA A 122 11.43 -11.04 -6.41
CA ALA A 122 10.72 -10.34 -7.46
C ALA A 122 10.21 -11.37 -8.48
N TYR A 123 8.96 -11.21 -8.89
CA TYR A 123 8.33 -12.02 -9.92
C TYR A 123 8.00 -11.13 -11.09
N ASN A 124 8.49 -11.47 -12.28
CA ASN A 124 7.99 -10.89 -13.53
C ASN A 124 6.57 -11.42 -13.75
N THR A 125 5.59 -10.54 -13.93
CA THR A 125 4.18 -10.90 -13.97
C THR A 125 3.51 -10.51 -15.28
N GLN A 126 2.41 -11.20 -15.57
CA GLN A 126 1.45 -10.88 -16.62
C GLN A 126 0.05 -10.88 -16.01
N ALA A 127 -0.71 -9.83 -16.26
CA ALA A 127 -2.14 -9.75 -16.00
C ALA A 127 -2.95 -9.95 -17.28
N PHE A 128 -4.13 -10.55 -17.13
CA PHE A 128 -5.14 -10.69 -18.19
C PHE A 128 -6.55 -10.70 -17.57
N GLY A 129 -7.50 -10.03 -18.21
CA GLY A 129 -8.88 -9.99 -17.73
C GLY A 129 -9.82 -9.17 -18.59
N ALA A 130 -10.96 -8.82 -18.02
CA ALA A 130 -12.00 -8.04 -18.66
C ALA A 130 -12.64 -7.04 -17.70
N VAL A 131 -13.12 -5.94 -18.28
CA VAL A 131 -13.79 -4.84 -17.59
C VAL A 131 -15.04 -4.42 -18.37
N SER A 132 -16.08 -4.01 -17.64
CA SER A 132 -17.32 -3.51 -18.21
C SER A 132 -17.87 -2.39 -17.34
N ALA A 133 -18.23 -1.26 -17.95
CA ALA A 133 -18.85 -0.12 -17.28
C ALA A 133 -20.18 0.28 -17.97
N PRO A 134 -21.20 0.73 -17.22
CA PRO A 134 -22.43 1.23 -17.81
C PRO A 134 -22.18 2.38 -18.79
N GLY A 135 -22.72 2.28 -20.01
CA GLY A 135 -22.56 3.28 -21.07
C GLY A 135 -21.21 3.30 -21.78
N ALA A 136 -20.27 2.42 -21.41
CA ALA A 136 -18.98 2.26 -22.08
C ALA A 136 -18.90 0.93 -22.82
N GLU A 137 -18.03 0.87 -23.84
CA GLU A 137 -17.73 -0.39 -24.51
C GLU A 137 -17.03 -1.36 -23.55
N PRO A 138 -17.43 -2.65 -23.50
CA PRO A 138 -16.71 -3.67 -22.76
C PRO A 138 -15.29 -3.89 -23.30
N LYS A 139 -14.32 -4.13 -22.43
CA LYS A 139 -12.91 -4.25 -22.81
C LYS A 139 -12.26 -5.49 -22.21
N ALA A 140 -11.34 -6.10 -22.94
CA ALA A 140 -10.31 -6.95 -22.35
C ALA A 140 -9.14 -6.07 -21.91
N PHE A 141 -8.34 -6.55 -20.95
CA PHE A 141 -7.07 -5.93 -20.62
C PHE A 141 -5.98 -6.99 -20.47
N GLN A 142 -4.76 -6.57 -20.73
CA GLN A 142 -3.55 -7.35 -20.46
C GLN A 142 -2.38 -6.41 -20.20
N GLY A 143 -1.35 -6.91 -19.53
CA GLY A 143 -0.09 -6.19 -19.42
C GLY A 143 0.90 -6.87 -18.50
N ALA A 144 2.17 -6.48 -18.63
CA ALA A 144 3.26 -6.99 -17.79
C ALA A 144 3.50 -6.13 -16.54
N GLY A 145 4.15 -6.73 -15.56
CA GLY A 145 4.48 -6.06 -14.31
C GLY A 145 5.47 -6.82 -13.44
N GLN A 146 5.51 -6.42 -12.17
CA GLN A 146 6.30 -7.05 -11.14
C GLN A 146 5.47 -7.21 -9.87
N VAL A 147 5.64 -8.35 -9.20
CA VAL A 147 5.17 -8.57 -7.82
C VAL A 147 6.38 -8.92 -6.97
N ASP A 148 6.55 -8.16 -5.89
CA ASP A 148 7.59 -8.33 -4.90
C ASP A 148 7.03 -8.99 -3.65
N ILE A 149 7.76 -9.95 -3.10
CA ILE A 149 7.41 -10.63 -1.86
C ILE A 149 8.55 -10.48 -0.86
N ASP A 150 8.23 -10.01 0.34
CA ASP A 150 9.09 -10.11 1.52
C ASP A 150 8.61 -11.32 2.33
N PHE A 151 9.34 -12.43 2.23
CA PHE A 151 8.96 -13.69 2.87
C PHE A 151 9.10 -13.64 4.39
N VAL A 152 9.93 -12.72 4.92
CA VAL A 152 10.12 -12.55 6.37
C VAL A 152 8.87 -11.92 6.99
N GLN A 153 8.35 -10.87 6.35
CA GLN A 153 7.12 -10.22 6.80
C GLN A 153 5.85 -10.91 6.29
N GLY A 154 5.98 -11.80 5.31
CA GLY A 154 4.83 -12.44 4.68
C GLY A 154 3.95 -11.42 3.96
N VAL A 155 4.55 -10.46 3.26
CA VAL A 155 3.82 -9.41 2.53
C VAL A 155 4.24 -9.37 1.08
N PHE A 156 3.32 -8.91 0.23
CA PHE A 156 3.63 -8.65 -1.16
C PHE A 156 3.07 -7.30 -1.63
N SER A 157 3.71 -6.74 -2.65
CA SER A 157 3.26 -5.57 -3.39
C SER A 157 3.57 -5.79 -4.86
N GLY A 158 2.70 -5.32 -5.75
CA GLY A 158 2.93 -5.44 -7.17
C GLY A 158 2.28 -4.34 -7.97
N HIS A 159 2.82 -4.13 -9.16
CA HIS A 159 2.35 -3.15 -10.12
C HIS A 159 2.43 -3.73 -11.54
N SER A 160 1.45 -3.43 -12.38
CA SER A 160 1.47 -3.78 -13.80
C SER A 160 0.91 -2.64 -14.63
N TYR A 161 1.58 -2.29 -15.72
CA TYR A 161 1.01 -1.40 -16.73
C TYR A 161 0.09 -2.22 -17.62
N LEU A 162 -1.11 -1.70 -17.88
CA LEU A 162 -2.09 -2.43 -18.67
C LEU A 162 -2.38 -1.72 -20.00
N THR A 163 -2.82 -2.51 -20.98
CA THR A 163 -3.45 -2.05 -22.22
C THR A 163 -4.88 -2.60 -22.25
N GLU A 164 -5.84 -1.72 -22.49
CA GLU A 164 -7.25 -2.05 -22.71
C GLU A 164 -7.54 -2.25 -24.21
N TYR A 165 -8.36 -3.25 -24.54
CA TYR A 165 -8.78 -3.60 -25.89
C TYR A 165 -10.31 -3.65 -25.96
N GLY A 166 -10.92 -2.76 -26.74
CA GLY A 166 -12.36 -2.75 -26.99
C GLY A 166 -12.84 -4.04 -27.64
N LEU A 167 -13.84 -4.69 -27.05
CA LEU A 167 -14.34 -5.98 -27.53
C LEU A 167 -15.22 -5.87 -28.79
N VAL A 168 -15.61 -4.66 -29.19
CA VAL A 168 -16.50 -4.42 -30.33
C VAL A 168 -15.78 -3.71 -31.46
N ASN A 169 -15.11 -2.59 -31.18
CA ASN A 169 -14.42 -1.81 -32.20
C ASN A 169 -12.94 -2.19 -32.38
N GLY A 170 -12.37 -3.01 -31.49
CA GLY A 170 -10.96 -3.41 -31.52
C GLY A 170 -9.98 -2.27 -31.16
N GLY A 171 -10.47 -1.15 -30.62
CA GLY A 171 -9.68 0.00 -30.21
C GLY A 171 -8.78 -0.34 -29.03
N THR A 172 -7.64 0.35 -28.95
CA THR A 172 -6.62 0.11 -27.93
C THR A 172 -6.37 1.37 -27.11
N SER A 173 -6.33 1.23 -25.78
CA SER A 173 -6.01 2.32 -24.86
C SER A 173 -4.92 1.90 -23.89
N SER A 174 -3.93 2.77 -23.68
CA SER A 174 -2.81 2.53 -22.76
C SER A 174 -2.35 3.85 -22.13
N GLY A 175 -1.75 3.77 -20.94
CA GLY A 175 -1.29 4.95 -20.19
C GLY A 175 -2.42 5.67 -19.45
N GLY A 176 -2.14 6.88 -18.93
CA GLY A 176 -3.17 7.70 -18.28
C GLY A 176 -3.79 7.12 -17.01
N GLY A 177 -3.12 6.18 -16.32
CA GLY A 177 -3.65 5.49 -15.14
C GLY A 177 -4.31 4.14 -15.44
N ILE A 178 -4.13 3.59 -16.65
CA ILE A 178 -4.49 2.21 -16.97
C ILE A 178 -3.41 1.27 -16.39
N GLU A 179 -3.66 0.75 -15.18
CA GLU A 179 -2.70 0.01 -14.39
C GLU A 179 -3.37 -0.95 -13.39
N LEU A 180 -2.59 -1.89 -12.87
CA LEU A 180 -3.00 -2.80 -11.81
C LEU A 180 -2.03 -2.70 -10.65
N THR A 181 -2.51 -2.27 -9.48
CA THR A 181 -1.73 -2.32 -8.24
C THR A 181 -2.25 -3.45 -7.36
N THR A 182 -1.36 -4.23 -6.77
CA THR A 182 -1.73 -5.32 -5.85
C THR A 182 -0.94 -5.21 -4.55
N VAL A 183 -1.59 -5.48 -3.43
CA VAL A 183 -0.93 -5.57 -2.12
C VAL A 183 -1.59 -6.62 -1.26
N GLY A 184 -0.84 -7.27 -0.39
CA GLY A 184 -1.43 -8.23 0.52
C GLY A 184 -0.42 -9.01 1.34
N GLN A 185 -0.86 -10.20 1.75
CA GLN A 185 -0.14 -11.09 2.64
C GLN A 185 0.02 -12.48 2.04
N LEU A 186 1.18 -13.05 2.33
CA LEU A 186 1.44 -14.48 2.21
C LEU A 186 0.98 -15.16 3.50
N SER A 187 0.25 -16.27 3.34
CA SER A 187 -0.18 -17.11 4.46
C SER A 187 1.00 -17.52 5.33
N SER A 188 0.87 -17.44 6.65
CA SER A 188 1.89 -17.87 7.60
C SER A 188 2.09 -19.39 7.64
N THR A 189 1.14 -20.17 7.13
CA THR A 189 1.14 -21.65 7.22
C THR A 189 1.21 -22.34 5.87
N GLY A 190 0.98 -21.65 4.76
CA GLY A 190 1.02 -22.24 3.41
C GLY A 190 1.48 -21.26 2.34
N ALA A 191 1.24 -21.64 1.08
CA ALA A 191 1.61 -20.86 -0.10
C ALA A 191 0.56 -19.82 -0.52
N GLY A 192 -0.57 -19.75 0.18
CA GLY A 192 -1.71 -18.91 -0.19
C GLY A 192 -1.40 -17.41 -0.10
N LEU A 193 -1.94 -16.66 -1.05
CA LEU A 193 -1.86 -15.20 -1.13
C LEU A 193 -3.26 -14.62 -0.93
N THR A 194 -3.41 -13.60 -0.09
CA THR A 194 -4.65 -12.83 0.05
C THR A 194 -4.33 -11.35 0.08
N GLY A 195 -5.16 -10.53 -0.56
CA GLY A 195 -4.91 -9.11 -0.62
C GLY A 195 -5.96 -8.35 -1.40
N THR A 196 -5.53 -7.21 -1.93
CA THR A 196 -6.34 -6.28 -2.70
C THR A 196 -5.68 -6.06 -4.06
N ALA A 197 -6.50 -6.05 -5.11
CA ALA A 197 -6.14 -5.59 -6.44
C ALA A 197 -6.89 -4.29 -6.74
N VAL A 198 -6.19 -3.32 -7.32
CA VAL A 198 -6.75 -2.03 -7.71
C VAL A 198 -6.53 -1.89 -9.20
N TYR A 199 -7.61 -2.06 -9.95
CA TYR A 199 -7.64 -1.83 -11.37
C TYR A 199 -7.92 -0.35 -11.64
N GLY A 200 -6.98 0.34 -12.26
CA GLY A 200 -7.20 1.63 -12.91
C GLY A 200 -7.46 1.40 -14.40
N GLY A 201 -8.54 1.96 -14.92
CA GLY A 201 -8.90 1.91 -16.33
C GLY A 201 -9.43 3.25 -16.82
N TRP A 202 -9.69 3.33 -18.13
CA TRP A 202 -10.17 4.57 -18.73
C TRP A 202 -11.53 5.03 -18.17
N ASP A 203 -12.39 4.07 -17.84
CA ASP A 203 -13.76 4.33 -17.37
C ASP A 203 -13.84 4.51 -15.83
N GLY A 204 -12.72 4.35 -15.12
CA GLY A 204 -12.62 4.54 -13.69
C GLY A 204 -11.71 3.53 -12.98
N THR A 205 -11.83 3.50 -11.65
CA THR A 205 -11.05 2.63 -10.78
C THR A 205 -11.96 1.62 -10.09
N VAL A 206 -11.51 0.38 -9.96
CA VAL A 206 -12.17 -0.69 -9.22
C VAL A 206 -11.19 -1.34 -8.26
N THR A 207 -11.56 -1.35 -6.98
CA THR A 207 -10.85 -2.12 -5.95
C THR A 207 -11.52 -3.48 -5.81
N ALA A 208 -10.72 -4.54 -5.75
CA ALA A 208 -11.14 -5.94 -5.78
C ALA A 208 -10.38 -6.74 -4.72
N ASP A 209 -11.02 -7.79 -4.19
CA ASP A 209 -10.31 -8.80 -3.41
C ASP A 209 -9.42 -9.62 -4.34
N LEU A 210 -8.21 -9.91 -3.88
CA LEU A 210 -7.24 -10.76 -4.56
C LEU A 210 -6.98 -12.02 -3.73
N THR A 211 -7.05 -13.16 -4.41
CA THR A 211 -6.71 -14.47 -3.83
C THR A 211 -5.78 -15.22 -4.78
N GLY A 212 -4.82 -15.96 -4.24
CA GLY A 212 -3.83 -16.65 -5.04
C GLY A 212 -2.99 -17.64 -4.27
N SER A 213 -1.91 -18.10 -4.88
CA SER A 213 -0.91 -18.98 -4.28
C SER A 213 0.44 -18.84 -4.96
N LEU A 214 1.49 -19.29 -4.28
CA LEU A 214 2.74 -19.70 -4.93
C LEU A 214 2.59 -21.10 -5.54
N TYR A 215 3.30 -21.33 -6.64
CA TYR A 215 3.28 -22.54 -7.46
C TYR A 215 4.71 -23.06 -7.70
N GLY A 216 4.83 -24.37 -7.91
CA GLY A 216 6.09 -25.06 -8.12
C GLY A 216 6.74 -25.59 -6.84
N PRO A 217 7.81 -26.39 -6.96
CA PRO A 217 8.44 -27.09 -5.83
C PRO A 217 8.99 -26.20 -4.72
N SER A 218 9.23 -24.90 -4.98
CA SER A 218 9.79 -23.96 -3.99
C SER A 218 9.24 -22.54 -4.16
N GLY A 219 8.02 -22.40 -4.69
CA GLY A 219 7.41 -21.09 -4.93
C GLY A 219 8.07 -20.29 -6.05
N GLN A 220 8.54 -20.95 -7.11
CA GLN A 220 9.19 -20.26 -8.24
C GLN A 220 8.20 -19.43 -9.07
N GLU A 221 6.90 -19.66 -8.91
CA GLU A 221 5.85 -18.99 -9.66
C GLU A 221 4.73 -18.55 -8.73
N LEU A 222 3.93 -17.58 -9.17
CA LEU A 222 2.73 -17.14 -8.48
C LEU A 222 1.54 -17.11 -9.43
N GLY A 223 0.36 -17.29 -8.88
CA GLY A 223 -0.91 -17.14 -9.58
C GLY A 223 -1.94 -16.54 -8.64
N ALA A 224 -2.66 -15.53 -9.11
CA ALA A 224 -3.72 -14.89 -8.36
C ALA A 224 -4.89 -14.49 -9.27
N THR A 225 -6.06 -14.35 -8.67
CA THR A 225 -7.29 -13.90 -9.31
C THR A 225 -7.89 -12.76 -8.52
N PHE A 226 -8.56 -11.85 -9.21
CA PHE A 226 -9.29 -10.76 -8.59
C PHE A 226 -10.61 -10.48 -9.32
N SER A 227 -11.58 -9.98 -8.57
CA SER A 227 -12.81 -9.42 -9.13
C SER A 227 -13.42 -8.40 -8.19
N GLY A 228 -13.94 -7.32 -8.74
CA GLY A 228 -14.58 -6.28 -7.94
C GLY A 228 -15.51 -5.40 -8.76
N GLU A 229 -16.21 -4.53 -8.06
CA GLU A 229 -17.11 -3.53 -8.62
C GLU A 229 -16.99 -2.20 -7.88
N ASN A 230 -17.30 -1.10 -8.56
CA ASN A 230 -17.38 0.21 -7.92
C ASN A 230 -18.84 0.73 -7.87
N ALA A 231 -19.04 1.83 -7.14
CA ALA A 231 -20.37 2.43 -6.94
C ALA A 231 -21.07 2.88 -8.24
N ASN A 232 -20.33 3.04 -9.35
CA ASN A 232 -20.90 3.40 -10.66
C ASN A 232 -21.31 2.17 -11.48
N GLY A 233 -21.16 0.96 -10.95
CA GLY A 233 -21.48 -0.29 -11.64
C GLY A 233 -20.40 -0.77 -12.61
N MET A 234 -19.21 -0.15 -12.61
CA MET A 234 -18.05 -0.69 -13.32
C MET A 234 -17.59 -1.95 -12.61
N THR A 235 -17.37 -3.01 -13.39
CA THR A 235 -16.98 -4.33 -12.88
C THR A 235 -15.74 -4.84 -13.60
N VAL A 236 -14.88 -5.51 -12.85
CA VAL A 236 -13.62 -6.07 -13.35
C VAL A 236 -13.45 -7.51 -12.87
N THR A 237 -12.83 -8.34 -13.70
CA THR A 237 -12.26 -9.62 -13.29
C THR A 237 -10.97 -9.88 -14.04
N GLY A 238 -9.98 -10.47 -13.37
CA GLY A 238 -8.71 -10.80 -14.00
C GLY A 238 -7.90 -11.81 -13.20
N SER A 239 -6.84 -12.27 -13.85
CA SER A 239 -5.83 -13.15 -13.29
C SER A 239 -4.45 -12.55 -13.48
N ILE A 240 -3.54 -12.93 -12.59
CA ILE A 240 -2.13 -12.60 -12.62
C ILE A 240 -1.37 -13.92 -12.53
N VAL A 241 -0.37 -14.10 -13.39
CA VAL A 241 0.64 -15.14 -13.20
C VAL A 241 2.01 -14.51 -13.21
N GLY A 242 2.96 -15.13 -12.52
CA GLY A 242 4.32 -14.62 -12.45
C GLY A 242 5.35 -15.72 -12.28
N GLN A 243 6.58 -15.42 -12.70
CA GLN A 243 7.75 -16.26 -12.49
C GLN A 243 8.80 -15.45 -11.76
N GLN A 244 9.44 -16.06 -10.76
CA GLN A 244 10.56 -15.46 -10.05
C GLN A 244 11.68 -15.13 -11.04
N ASP A 245 12.17 -13.89 -11.00
CA ASP A 245 13.19 -13.40 -11.91
C ASP A 245 14.35 -12.78 -11.10
N GLY A 246 15.49 -13.47 -11.10
CA GLY A 246 16.69 -13.03 -10.37
C GLY A 246 17.40 -11.82 -11.01
N THR A 247 16.96 -11.36 -12.18
CA THR A 247 17.46 -10.13 -12.81
C THR A 247 16.72 -8.88 -12.34
N LEU A 248 15.52 -9.07 -11.75
CA LEU A 248 14.75 -7.99 -11.14
C LEU A 248 15.26 -7.70 -9.72
N THR A 249 15.22 -6.44 -9.33
CA THR A 249 15.50 -6.03 -7.95
C THR A 249 14.18 -6.02 -7.18
N PRO A 250 14.00 -6.87 -6.15
CA PRO A 250 12.78 -6.85 -5.34
C PRO A 250 12.65 -5.53 -4.60
N ALA A 251 11.48 -4.91 -4.58
CA ALA A 251 11.24 -3.70 -3.80
C ALA A 251 11.38 -3.95 -2.28
N ASN A 252 11.80 -2.92 -1.54
CA ASN A 252 11.72 -2.97 -0.08
C ASN A 252 10.26 -2.81 0.32
N LEU A 253 9.76 -3.70 1.17
CA LEU A 253 8.37 -3.66 1.64
C LEU A 253 8.25 -3.36 3.14
N SER A 254 9.37 -3.37 3.87
CA SER A 254 9.41 -3.15 5.31
C SER A 254 10.79 -2.67 5.76
N PHE A 255 10.86 -2.08 6.95
CA PHE A 255 12.14 -1.76 7.59
C PHE A 255 12.90 -3.00 8.08
N ALA A 256 12.22 -4.15 8.21
CA ALA A 256 12.80 -5.38 8.71
C ALA A 256 13.74 -6.05 7.69
N ASN A 257 13.58 -5.75 6.40
CA ASN A 257 14.28 -6.45 5.33
C ASN A 257 14.68 -5.51 4.18
N MET A 258 15.38 -4.42 4.52
CA MET A 258 15.89 -3.47 3.54
C MET A 258 17.13 -4.02 2.83
N THR A 259 17.04 -4.21 1.51
CA THR A 259 18.08 -4.87 0.70
C THR A 259 18.80 -3.92 -0.26
N HIS A 260 18.22 -2.75 -0.52
CA HIS A 260 18.75 -1.73 -1.43
C HIS A 260 18.33 -0.33 -0.95
N GLN A 261 18.95 0.70 -1.52
CA GLN A 261 18.66 2.10 -1.18
C GLN A 261 17.16 2.38 -1.31
N GLN A 262 16.59 3.07 -0.31
CA GLN A 262 15.18 3.44 -0.29
C GLN A 262 15.04 4.93 -0.01
N SER A 263 14.36 5.64 -0.91
CA SER A 263 13.94 7.02 -0.66
C SER A 263 12.53 7.03 -0.09
N PHE A 264 12.33 7.80 0.97
CA PHE A 264 11.05 8.06 1.59
C PHE A 264 10.72 9.54 1.47
N TYR A 265 9.45 9.84 1.18
CA TYR A 265 8.92 11.16 1.40
C TYR A 265 8.71 11.37 2.92
N THR A 266 9.27 12.44 3.47
CA THR A 266 9.06 12.77 4.88
C THR A 266 7.86 13.71 5.00
N ARG A 267 6.90 13.39 5.85
CA ARG A 267 5.73 14.24 6.10
C ARG A 267 5.91 15.02 7.40
N MET A 268 5.88 16.34 7.29
CA MET A 268 5.96 17.28 8.42
C MET A 268 4.59 17.88 8.73
N SER A 269 3.78 18.08 7.70
CA SER A 269 2.38 18.51 7.77
C SER A 269 1.63 17.98 6.54
N GLU A 270 0.37 18.40 6.36
CA GLU A 270 -0.41 18.12 5.15
C GLU A 270 0.29 18.62 3.88
N TYR A 271 0.89 19.81 3.93
CA TYR A 271 1.45 20.52 2.77
C TYR A 271 2.98 20.65 2.81
N SER A 272 3.62 20.14 3.85
CA SER A 272 5.08 20.26 4.04
C SER A 272 5.70 18.88 4.16
N GLY A 273 6.78 18.68 3.41
CA GLY A 273 7.56 17.47 3.46
C GLY A 273 8.89 17.61 2.76
N GLY A 274 9.80 16.71 3.11
CA GLY A 274 11.13 16.62 2.53
C GLY A 274 11.39 15.21 2.04
N SER A 275 12.64 14.78 2.13
CA SER A 275 13.01 13.40 1.80
C SER A 275 14.03 12.84 2.78
N LEU A 276 13.94 11.53 3.01
CA LEU A 276 14.93 10.75 3.73
C LEU A 276 15.29 9.55 2.85
N THR A 277 16.54 9.46 2.44
CA THR A 277 17.03 8.31 1.68
C THR A 277 17.92 7.46 2.58
N TRP A 278 17.45 6.26 2.88
CA TRP A 278 18.25 5.21 3.49
C TRP A 278 19.20 4.65 2.44
N GLN A 279 20.51 4.72 2.67
CA GLN A 279 21.51 4.12 1.78
C GLN A 279 21.97 2.76 2.29
N ASN A 280 22.10 2.64 3.61
CA ASN A 280 22.38 1.41 4.34
C ASN A 280 22.05 1.61 5.84
N SER A 281 22.28 0.60 6.67
CA SER A 281 21.95 0.60 8.09
C SER A 281 22.55 1.76 8.92
N GLU A 282 23.59 2.41 8.42
CA GLU A 282 24.33 3.47 9.13
C GLU A 282 24.46 4.77 8.34
N THR A 283 23.82 4.86 7.15
CA THR A 283 23.98 6.01 6.25
C THR A 283 22.65 6.48 5.66
N PHE A 284 22.39 7.78 5.80
CA PHE A 284 21.16 8.42 5.38
C PHE A 284 21.45 9.73 4.65
N ILE A 285 20.61 10.10 3.68
CA ILE A 285 20.57 11.44 3.11
C ILE A 285 19.25 12.08 3.51
N TYR A 286 19.32 13.21 4.20
CA TYR A 286 18.14 13.99 4.56
C TYR A 286 18.10 15.28 3.74
N SER A 287 16.93 15.62 3.22
CA SER A 287 16.64 16.92 2.63
C SER A 287 15.40 17.48 3.31
N GLY A 288 15.53 18.65 3.93
CA GLY A 288 14.42 19.37 4.56
C GLY A 288 13.37 19.85 3.56
N TYR A 289 12.27 20.40 4.05
CA TYR A 289 11.19 20.90 3.18
C TYR A 289 11.52 22.27 2.56
N SER A 290 12.43 23.01 3.18
CA SER A 290 12.76 24.39 2.82
C SER A 290 14.25 24.67 2.90
N SER A 291 14.67 25.78 2.30
CA SER A 291 16.10 26.13 2.17
C SER A 291 16.80 26.52 3.49
N ASP A 292 16.03 26.79 4.53
CA ASP A 292 16.49 27.09 5.88
C ASP A 292 16.73 25.83 6.75
N GLU A 293 16.31 24.65 6.25
CA GLU A 293 16.61 23.34 6.84
C GLU A 293 17.80 22.69 6.11
N SER A 294 18.99 22.82 6.68
CA SER A 294 20.17 22.19 6.09
C SER A 294 20.08 20.67 6.20
N GLY A 295 20.41 20.01 5.11
CA GLY A 295 20.43 18.56 5.00
C GLY A 295 21.57 18.07 4.11
N GLY A 296 21.80 16.78 4.15
CA GLY A 296 22.79 16.09 3.35
C GLY A 296 23.02 14.68 3.86
N GLN A 297 24.18 14.12 3.53
CA GLN A 297 24.54 12.77 3.94
C GLN A 297 25.03 12.74 5.38
N PHE A 298 24.39 11.91 6.20
CA PHE A 298 24.84 11.46 7.51
C PHE A 298 25.39 10.03 7.38
N THR A 299 26.56 9.79 7.96
CA THR A 299 27.28 8.51 7.92
C THR A 299 27.50 7.97 9.32
N ILE A 300 28.11 6.79 9.43
CA ILE A 300 28.50 6.21 10.72
C ILE A 300 29.38 7.14 11.56
N ASP A 301 30.22 7.96 10.92
CA ASP A 301 31.12 8.90 11.61
C ASP A 301 30.36 10.09 12.22
N ASP A 302 29.16 10.39 11.70
CA ASP A 302 28.29 11.44 12.23
C ASP A 302 27.41 10.93 13.39
N LYS A 303 27.41 9.61 13.68
CA LYS A 303 26.57 8.98 14.70
C LYS A 303 27.09 9.29 16.10
N VAL A 304 26.19 9.74 16.98
CA VAL A 304 26.51 10.09 18.37
C VAL A 304 25.59 9.37 19.36
N ALA A 305 25.94 9.39 20.65
CA ALA A 305 25.05 8.92 21.69
C ALA A 305 23.78 9.78 21.77
N GLY A 306 22.63 9.13 21.94
CA GLY A 306 21.31 9.76 22.01
C GLY A 306 20.33 8.93 22.84
N ALA A 307 19.03 9.23 22.72
CA ALA A 307 17.99 8.49 23.42
C ALA A 307 17.96 7.01 23.01
N ALA A 308 17.61 6.11 23.94
CA ALA A 308 17.71 4.66 23.73
C ALA A 308 16.95 4.16 22.49
N ASN A 309 15.79 4.75 22.17
CA ASN A 309 14.91 4.36 21.06
C ASN A 309 15.16 5.16 19.76
N PHE A 310 16.21 5.98 19.73
CA PHE A 310 16.60 6.77 18.56
C PHE A 310 18.02 6.44 18.12
N THR A 311 18.24 6.54 16.82
CA THR A 311 19.58 6.67 16.25
C THR A 311 19.83 8.16 16.00
N THR A 312 20.85 8.71 16.63
CA THR A 312 21.15 10.14 16.60
C THR A 312 22.42 10.41 15.81
N TYR A 313 22.33 11.37 14.89
CA TYR A 313 23.47 11.88 14.11
C TYR A 313 23.65 13.36 14.37
N ARG A 314 24.89 13.85 14.29
CA ARG A 314 25.24 15.27 14.35
C ARG A 314 26.22 15.64 13.28
N LYS A 315 25.94 16.71 12.54
CA LYS A 315 26.79 17.21 11.46
C LYS A 315 26.59 18.69 11.22
N THR A 316 27.66 19.39 10.86
CA THR A 316 27.59 20.80 10.45
C THR A 316 27.47 20.89 8.93
N PHE A 317 26.49 21.65 8.47
CA PHE A 317 26.28 21.94 7.05
C PHE A 317 26.47 23.42 6.75
N SER A 318 26.87 23.73 5.51
CA SER A 318 26.78 25.08 4.98
C SER A 318 25.34 25.38 4.59
N ASN A 319 24.85 26.57 4.95
CA ASN A 319 23.51 27.06 4.66
C ASN A 319 23.60 28.45 4.03
N SER A 320 22.93 28.66 2.90
CA SER A 320 22.97 29.95 2.18
C SER A 320 22.30 31.10 2.93
N TYR A 321 21.35 30.80 3.84
CA TYR A 321 20.61 31.79 4.62
C TYR A 321 21.27 32.08 5.97
N TYR A 322 21.80 31.05 6.63
CA TYR A 322 22.31 31.14 8.01
C TYR A 322 23.83 30.96 8.14
N GLY A 323 24.55 30.73 7.04
CA GLY A 323 26.00 30.51 7.05
C GLY A 323 26.33 29.05 7.36
N THR A 324 26.52 28.70 8.62
CA THR A 324 26.75 27.32 9.06
C THR A 324 25.66 26.89 10.02
N GLN A 325 25.18 25.66 9.87
CA GLN A 325 24.14 25.10 10.73
C GLN A 325 24.62 23.77 11.31
N ASP A 326 24.68 23.70 12.63
CA ASP A 326 24.87 22.44 13.36
C ASP A 326 23.53 21.72 13.40
N VAL A 327 23.47 20.56 12.77
CA VAL A 327 22.26 19.74 12.63
C VAL A 327 22.36 18.52 13.52
N THR A 328 21.30 18.26 14.28
CA THR A 328 21.03 16.95 14.91
C THR A 328 19.87 16.29 14.18
N LEU A 329 20.06 15.04 13.76
CA LEU A 329 19.02 14.21 13.17
C LEU A 329 18.81 12.99 14.05
N GLU A 330 17.60 12.82 14.57
CA GLU A 330 17.20 11.65 15.34
C GLU A 330 16.17 10.85 14.56
N LEU A 331 16.41 9.55 14.41
CA LEU A 331 15.50 8.62 13.72
C LEU A 331 15.03 7.56 14.72
N TYR A 332 13.72 7.43 14.90
CA TYR A 332 13.15 6.40 15.76
C TYR A 332 13.49 5.02 15.19
N LYS A 333 14.02 4.13 16.05
CA LYS A 333 14.47 2.81 15.62
C LYS A 333 13.25 1.96 15.22
N PRO A 334 13.23 1.36 14.01
CA PRO A 334 12.21 0.38 13.67
C PRO A 334 12.52 -1.00 14.27
N GLY A 335 11.52 -1.86 14.29
CA GLY A 335 11.63 -3.28 14.65
C GLY A 335 12.00 -3.54 16.11
N ALA A 336 12.54 -4.73 16.37
CA ALA A 336 12.86 -5.21 17.71
C ALA A 336 13.98 -4.44 18.42
N ALA A 337 14.69 -3.56 17.70
CA ALA A 337 15.69 -2.66 18.30
C ALA A 337 15.05 -1.53 19.14
N ASN A 338 13.73 -1.36 19.04
CA ASN A 338 12.97 -0.39 19.81
C ASN A 338 12.23 -1.05 20.96
N SER A 339 12.48 -0.59 22.19
CA SER A 339 11.87 -1.20 23.37
C SER A 339 10.46 -0.68 23.67
N GLU A 340 10.03 0.41 23.03
CA GLU A 340 8.72 1.03 23.27
C GLU A 340 7.68 0.63 22.23
N LEU A 341 8.02 0.73 20.94
CA LEU A 341 7.14 0.36 19.85
C LEU A 341 7.93 -0.17 18.67
N ALA A 342 7.83 -1.48 18.44
CA ALA A 342 8.47 -2.14 17.31
C ALA A 342 7.68 -1.92 16.01
N LEU A 343 7.95 -0.81 15.33
CA LEU A 343 7.35 -0.47 14.02
C LEU A 343 7.99 -1.26 12.87
N THR A 344 7.19 -1.69 11.91
CA THR A 344 7.58 -2.50 10.76
C THR A 344 7.60 -1.69 9.46
N TYR A 345 6.63 -0.79 9.29
CA TYR A 345 6.36 -0.09 8.03
C TYR A 345 6.50 1.42 8.14
N ALA A 346 6.30 1.98 9.33
CA ALA A 346 6.45 3.40 9.62
C ALA A 346 7.66 3.66 10.52
N SER A 347 8.17 4.89 10.46
CA SER A 347 9.00 5.48 11.51
C SER A 347 8.81 6.99 11.49
N PHE A 348 9.44 7.66 12.44
CA PHE A 348 9.45 9.10 12.55
C PHE A 348 10.83 9.59 12.95
N GLY A 349 11.06 10.88 12.75
CA GLY A 349 12.31 11.51 13.06
C GLY A 349 12.15 12.95 13.49
N HIS A 350 13.25 13.47 14.00
CA HIS A 350 13.37 14.80 14.54
C HIS A 350 14.63 15.44 13.95
N TRP A 351 14.43 16.51 13.20
CA TRP A 351 15.49 17.36 12.72
C TRP A 351 15.59 18.58 13.62
N GLN A 352 16.81 18.94 14.02
CA GLN A 352 17.09 20.17 14.73
C GLN A 352 18.29 20.86 14.09
N GLY A 353 18.17 22.15 13.81
CA GLY A 353 19.27 22.96 13.28
C GLY A 353 19.54 24.18 14.16
N SER A 354 20.81 24.50 14.39
CA SER A 354 21.18 25.76 15.04
C SER A 354 20.69 26.96 14.23
N LEU A 355 20.24 28.01 14.90
CA LEU A 355 19.94 29.29 14.27
C LEU A 355 20.99 30.34 14.68
N PRO A 356 21.23 31.38 13.84
CA PRO A 356 22.08 32.49 14.23
C PRO A 356 21.63 33.12 15.54
N SER A 357 22.56 33.69 16.30
CA SER A 357 22.29 34.31 17.62
C SER A 357 21.29 35.47 17.57
N SER A 358 20.97 35.99 16.38
CA SER A 358 19.91 36.98 16.17
C SER A 358 18.49 36.42 16.34
N TYR A 359 18.31 35.10 16.36
CA TYR A 359 17.03 34.44 16.59
C TYR A 359 16.88 34.03 18.05
N ALA A 360 15.79 34.45 18.69
CA ALA A 360 15.53 34.21 20.11
C ALA A 360 15.45 32.73 20.50
N SER A 361 15.09 31.83 19.57
CA SER A 361 15.07 30.38 19.83
C SER A 361 16.46 29.75 19.75
N GLY A 362 17.41 30.29 18.99
CA GLY A 362 18.75 29.70 18.77
C GLY A 362 18.74 28.30 18.12
N VAL A 363 17.58 27.67 17.92
CA VAL A 363 17.37 26.38 17.26
C VAL A 363 16.05 26.40 16.50
N ASN A 364 16.04 25.72 15.35
CA ASN A 364 14.84 25.31 14.62
C ASN A 364 14.64 23.80 14.83
N SER A 365 13.39 23.35 14.86
CA SER A 365 13.01 22.00 15.27
C SER A 365 11.84 21.51 14.42
N GLN A 366 11.98 20.35 13.80
CA GLN A 366 10.96 19.80 12.92
C GLN A 366 10.82 18.29 13.12
N TRP A 367 9.60 17.86 13.42
CA TRP A 367 9.23 16.45 13.47
C TRP A 367 8.66 16.01 12.13
N PHE A 368 8.94 14.77 11.74
CA PHE A 368 8.44 14.20 10.50
C PHE A 368 8.20 12.70 10.61
N VAL A 369 7.34 12.16 9.75
CA VAL A 369 7.10 10.72 9.60
C VAL A 369 7.49 10.23 8.21
N TYR A 370 7.83 8.95 8.09
CA TYR A 370 8.23 8.33 6.83
C TYR A 370 8.02 6.81 6.88
N GLY A 371 7.94 6.16 5.72
CA GLY A 371 7.80 4.70 5.66
C GLY A 371 7.15 4.16 4.39
N PHE A 372 6.78 2.89 4.45
CA PHE A 372 6.08 2.14 3.40
C PHE A 372 4.58 2.39 3.51
N THR A 373 4.09 3.42 2.82
CA THR A 373 2.70 3.86 2.92
C THR A 373 1.72 2.81 2.38
N THR A 374 0.57 2.65 3.03
CA THR A 374 -0.54 1.87 2.49
C THR A 374 -0.96 2.45 1.13
N PRO A 375 -1.20 1.65 0.08
CA PRO A 375 -1.73 2.19 -1.16
C PRO A 375 -3.08 2.88 -0.95
N ASN A 376 -3.26 4.05 -1.56
CA ASN A 376 -4.45 4.90 -1.42
C ASN A 376 -5.77 4.14 -1.57
N TYR A 377 -5.87 3.24 -2.54
CA TYR A 377 -7.08 2.49 -2.84
C TYR A 377 -7.24 1.20 -2.03
N ALA A 378 -6.21 0.78 -1.29
CA ALA A 378 -6.31 -0.40 -0.42
C ALA A 378 -7.22 -0.13 0.80
N LEU A 379 -7.45 1.13 1.15
CA LEU A 379 -8.38 1.52 2.21
C LEU A 379 -9.80 1.82 1.71
N ALA A 380 -9.97 2.12 0.42
CA ALA A 380 -11.25 2.60 -0.13
C ALA A 380 -12.41 1.61 0.02
N ASN A 381 -12.12 0.30 0.09
CA ASN A 381 -13.13 -0.74 0.31
C ASN A 381 -13.12 -1.32 1.72
N ARG A 382 -12.26 -0.80 2.61
CA ARG A 382 -12.23 -1.28 3.99
C ARG A 382 -13.48 -0.82 4.70
N THR A 383 -14.09 -1.70 5.48
CA THR A 383 -15.26 -1.41 6.31
C THR A 383 -15.00 -1.81 7.75
N GLY A 384 -15.90 -1.41 8.66
CA GLY A 384 -15.76 -1.67 10.08
C GLY A 384 -14.78 -0.72 10.76
N SER A 385 -14.21 -1.16 11.88
CA SER A 385 -13.38 -0.33 12.74
C SER A 385 -12.07 -1.00 13.12
N ALA A 386 -11.05 -0.20 13.42
CA ALA A 386 -9.77 -0.65 13.94
C ALA A 386 -9.30 0.27 15.08
N SER A 387 -8.56 -0.28 16.03
CA SER A 387 -7.93 0.47 17.12
C SER A 387 -6.41 0.41 16.96
N TYR A 388 -5.74 1.52 17.23
CA TYR A 388 -4.29 1.64 17.20
C TYR A 388 -3.79 2.22 18.51
N GLU A 389 -2.66 1.71 18.98
CA GLU A 389 -1.96 2.23 20.15
C GLU A 389 -0.46 2.35 19.90
N GLY A 390 0.17 3.35 20.52
CA GLY A 390 1.59 3.56 20.39
C GLY A 390 2.09 4.77 21.16
N VAL A 391 3.06 5.45 20.57
CA VAL A 391 3.88 6.47 21.21
C VAL A 391 3.70 7.83 20.55
N ALA A 392 3.96 8.88 21.32
CA ALA A 392 4.06 10.23 20.83
C ALA A 392 5.33 10.88 21.39
N TYR A 393 6.02 11.62 20.53
CA TYR A 393 7.22 12.38 20.85
C TYR A 393 7.10 13.78 20.30
N GLY A 394 7.71 14.75 20.97
CA GLY A 394 7.62 16.13 20.53
C GLY A 394 8.53 17.07 21.28
N THR A 395 8.32 18.34 20.99
CA THR A 395 8.93 19.48 21.65
C THR A 395 7.85 20.44 22.11
N GLY A 396 8.04 21.03 23.29
CA GLY A 396 7.15 22.04 23.85
C GLY A 396 7.84 23.39 23.95
N PHE A 397 7.16 24.47 23.54
CA PHE A 397 7.65 25.84 23.63
C PHE A 397 6.67 26.71 24.42
N GLY A 398 7.11 27.20 25.57
CA GLY A 398 6.35 28.14 26.40
C GLY A 398 6.60 29.60 25.98
N SER A 399 5.59 30.45 26.17
CA SER A 399 5.69 31.90 25.89
C SER A 399 6.75 32.63 26.72
N GLY A 400 7.14 32.07 27.88
CA GLY A 400 8.23 32.56 28.72
C GLY A 400 9.62 32.03 28.35
N GLY A 401 9.76 31.37 27.18
CA GLY A 401 11.02 30.80 26.72
C GLY A 401 11.33 29.39 27.26
N GLN A 402 10.41 28.79 28.01
CA GLN A 402 10.54 27.40 28.47
C GLN A 402 10.56 26.45 27.26
N ARG A 403 11.35 25.38 27.38
CA ARG A 403 11.45 24.33 26.37
C ARG A 403 11.32 22.97 27.02
N TYR A 404 10.59 22.08 26.37
CA TYR A 404 10.31 20.75 26.88
C TYR A 404 10.68 19.70 25.84
N ASP A 405 11.36 18.64 26.30
CA ASP A 405 11.40 17.37 25.59
C ASP A 405 10.14 16.60 25.96
N VAL A 406 9.28 16.30 24.99
CA VAL A 406 7.93 15.75 25.19
C VAL A 406 7.90 14.30 24.75
N ASN A 407 7.30 13.44 25.57
CA ASN A 407 6.97 12.07 25.19
C ASN A 407 5.63 11.63 25.82
N GLY A 408 5.11 10.51 25.34
CA GLY A 408 3.85 10.00 25.83
C GLY A 408 3.30 8.87 24.98
N THR A 409 2.00 8.62 25.15
CA THR A 409 1.28 7.59 24.41
C THR A 409 0.27 8.21 23.44
N SER A 410 -0.02 7.46 22.37
CA SER A 410 -1.06 7.78 21.40
C SER A 410 -2.06 6.63 21.32
N ASN A 411 -3.35 6.96 21.24
CA ASN A 411 -4.38 6.01 20.83
C ASN A 411 -5.24 6.59 19.69
N LEU A 412 -5.76 5.70 18.86
CA LEU A 412 -6.59 6.05 17.71
C LEU A 412 -7.64 4.95 17.50
N ALA A 413 -8.91 5.34 17.38
CA ALA A 413 -9.99 4.49 16.91
C ALA A 413 -10.43 4.98 15.53
N VAL A 414 -10.35 4.11 14.54
CA VAL A 414 -10.67 4.39 13.13
C VAL A 414 -11.95 3.65 12.77
N ASN A 415 -12.88 4.33 12.10
CA ASN A 415 -14.07 3.74 11.52
C ASN A 415 -14.03 3.94 10.00
N PHE A 416 -13.71 2.87 9.28
CA PHE A 416 -13.63 2.86 7.82
C PHE A 416 -15.02 2.89 7.17
N SER A 417 -16.08 2.50 7.87
CA SER A 417 -17.44 2.60 7.33
C SER A 417 -17.98 4.03 7.30
N SER A 418 -17.44 4.94 8.12
CA SER A 418 -17.83 6.35 8.14
C SER A 418 -16.69 7.30 7.77
N ASP A 419 -15.53 6.78 7.37
CA ASP A 419 -14.32 7.57 7.10
C ASP A 419 -13.96 8.55 8.23
N THR A 420 -14.09 8.11 9.48
CA THR A 420 -13.81 8.96 10.67
C THR A 420 -12.82 8.30 11.61
N PHE A 421 -12.22 9.13 12.47
CA PHE A 421 -11.43 8.65 13.59
C PHE A 421 -11.57 9.54 14.83
N THR A 422 -11.29 8.95 15.98
CA THR A 422 -11.10 9.64 17.26
C THR A 422 -9.84 9.13 17.92
N GLY A 423 -9.25 9.90 18.83
CA GLY A 423 -8.06 9.48 19.55
C GLY A 423 -7.66 10.47 20.63
N ALA A 424 -6.54 10.19 21.28
CA ALA A 424 -5.95 11.06 22.27
C ALA A 424 -4.43 10.87 22.35
N LEU A 425 -3.74 11.96 22.70
CA LEU A 425 -2.33 11.97 23.08
C LEU A 425 -2.25 12.25 24.58
N ALA A 426 -1.64 11.33 25.34
CA ALA A 426 -1.33 11.53 26.76
C ALA A 426 0.14 11.88 26.89
N LEU A 427 0.44 13.15 27.14
CA LEU A 427 1.79 13.71 27.00
C LEU A 427 2.34 14.21 28.33
N SER A 428 3.64 14.03 28.52
CA SER A 428 4.42 14.66 29.57
C SER A 428 5.71 15.23 28.97
N GLY A 429 6.34 16.18 29.64
CA GLY A 429 7.63 16.68 29.18
C GLY A 429 8.55 17.11 30.29
N ARG A 430 9.83 17.10 29.98
CA ARG A 430 10.90 17.55 30.87
C ARG A 430 11.41 18.90 30.41
N ASN A 431 11.42 19.89 31.30
CA ASN A 431 11.99 21.19 31.00
C ASN A 431 13.50 21.04 30.72
N THR A 432 13.96 21.46 29.55
CA THR A 432 15.36 21.28 29.10
C THR A 432 16.37 22.11 29.91
N THR A 433 15.91 23.14 30.63
CA THR A 433 16.77 24.00 31.46
C THR A 433 16.77 23.55 32.93
N THR A 434 15.59 23.30 33.50
CA THR A 434 15.46 22.98 34.94
C THR A 434 15.39 21.49 35.24
N SER A 435 15.18 20.65 34.22
CA SER A 435 14.89 19.22 34.33
C SER A 435 13.57 18.88 35.05
N ASP A 436 12.72 19.86 35.36
CA ASP A 436 11.43 19.60 35.99
C ASP A 436 10.48 18.85 35.06
N LEU A 437 9.68 17.95 35.63
CA LEU A 437 8.63 17.24 34.89
C LEU A 437 7.34 18.06 34.87
N THR A 438 6.66 18.03 33.73
CA THR A 438 5.37 18.66 33.52
C THR A 438 4.43 17.64 32.87
N ASP A 439 3.29 17.40 33.49
CA ASP A 439 2.22 16.60 32.92
C ASP A 439 1.32 17.51 32.08
N PHE A 440 1.21 17.23 30.77
CA PHE A 440 0.35 17.97 29.85
C PHE A 440 -1.06 17.35 29.76
N GLY A 441 -1.29 16.23 30.44
CA GLY A 441 -2.54 15.50 30.45
C GLY A 441 -2.83 14.76 29.14
N SER A 442 -4.09 14.38 28.99
CA SER A 442 -4.59 13.71 27.79
C SER A 442 -5.40 14.69 26.94
N THR A 443 -4.98 14.89 25.69
CA THR A 443 -5.65 15.78 24.74
C THR A 443 -6.30 14.94 23.64
N ALA A 444 -7.63 14.97 23.59
CA ALA A 444 -8.40 14.26 22.59
C ALA A 444 -8.38 14.98 21.23
N PHE A 445 -8.49 14.20 20.16
CA PHE A 445 -8.60 14.68 18.79
C PHE A 445 -9.58 13.81 18.00
N SER A 446 -10.07 14.35 16.89
CA SER A 446 -10.97 13.65 15.98
C SER A 446 -10.89 14.24 14.58
N GLY A 447 -11.23 13.43 13.58
CA GLY A 447 -11.18 13.89 12.20
C GLY A 447 -11.73 12.88 11.20
N THR A 448 -11.32 13.07 9.95
CA THR A 448 -11.75 12.27 8.81
C THR A 448 -10.57 11.56 8.15
N ILE A 449 -10.86 10.40 7.59
CA ILE A 449 -10.00 9.72 6.63
C ILE A 449 -10.41 10.23 5.25
N ASP A 450 -9.44 10.51 4.39
CA ASP A 450 -9.77 10.71 2.97
C ASP A 450 -10.01 9.33 2.36
N SER A 451 -11.25 9.05 1.95
CA SER A 451 -11.72 7.73 1.50
C SER A 451 -11.00 7.17 0.28
N ARG A 452 -10.22 8.01 -0.43
CA ARG A 452 -9.40 7.60 -1.57
C ARG A 452 -7.91 7.74 -1.31
N SER A 453 -7.52 7.92 -0.06
CA SER A 453 -6.15 8.20 0.34
C SER A 453 -5.77 7.36 1.55
N ASN A 454 -4.47 7.23 1.75
CA ASN A 454 -3.92 6.66 2.97
C ASN A 454 -3.77 7.68 4.10
N THR A 455 -4.39 8.85 4.01
CA THR A 455 -4.19 9.98 4.93
C THR A 455 -5.37 10.16 5.89
N LEU A 456 -5.06 10.61 7.11
CA LEU A 456 -6.04 11.09 8.09
C LEU A 456 -5.72 12.52 8.48
N LYS A 457 -6.76 13.32 8.72
CA LYS A 457 -6.66 14.71 9.17
C LYS A 457 -7.71 14.99 10.22
N GLY A 458 -7.30 15.67 11.29
CA GLY A 458 -8.22 16.05 12.36
C GLY A 458 -7.73 17.21 13.18
N ASP A 459 -8.56 17.58 14.14
CA ASP A 459 -8.34 18.69 15.04
C ASP A 459 -8.41 18.22 16.50
N PHE A 460 -7.72 18.93 17.38
CA PHE A 460 -7.78 18.71 18.82
C PHE A 460 -9.02 19.36 19.41
N SER A 461 -9.68 18.67 20.35
CA SER A 461 -10.90 19.17 21.02
C SER A 461 -10.65 20.34 21.98
N ALA A 462 -9.40 20.62 22.32
CA ALA A 462 -8.96 21.62 23.29
C ALA A 462 -9.16 23.10 22.90
N GLY A 463 -9.81 23.40 21.78
CA GLY A 463 -10.21 24.76 21.42
C GLY A 463 -9.11 25.60 20.74
N GLY A 464 -9.25 25.74 19.42
CA GLY A 464 -9.51 27.06 18.85
C GLY A 464 -8.37 28.08 18.76
N ILE A 465 -7.18 27.68 18.32
CA ILE A 465 -6.29 28.62 17.61
C ILE A 465 -5.97 28.02 16.23
N LEU A 466 -5.93 28.88 15.21
CA LEU A 466 -5.39 28.55 13.87
C LEU A 466 -4.05 27.80 14.02
N GLY A 467 -3.95 26.59 13.46
CA GLY A 467 -2.73 25.79 13.44
C GLY A 467 -2.67 24.62 14.43
N SER A 468 -3.69 24.41 15.28
CA SER A 468 -3.83 23.15 16.02
C SER A 468 -4.38 22.07 15.08
N GLY A 469 -3.68 20.94 14.92
CA GLY A 469 -4.12 19.87 14.04
C GLY A 469 -3.27 18.62 14.15
N ILE A 470 -3.84 17.52 13.69
CA ILE A 470 -3.16 16.24 13.54
C ILE A 470 -3.27 15.78 12.09
N TYR A 471 -2.15 15.37 11.52
CA TYR A 471 -2.08 14.84 10.16
C TYR A 471 -1.30 13.54 10.20
N GLY A 472 -1.87 12.47 9.65
CA GLY A 472 -1.22 11.16 9.64
C GLY A 472 -1.45 10.39 8.36
N GLN A 473 -0.73 9.27 8.25
CA GLN A 473 -0.88 8.31 7.16
C GLN A 473 -0.90 6.88 7.70
N PHE A 474 -1.57 6.00 6.97
CA PHE A 474 -1.50 4.56 7.16
C PHE A 474 -0.28 3.98 6.44
N TYR A 475 0.36 3.01 7.09
CA TYR A 475 1.55 2.31 6.61
C TYR A 475 1.35 0.80 6.66
N GLY A 476 2.04 0.12 5.75
CA GLY A 476 1.95 -1.32 5.52
C GLY A 476 0.85 -1.71 4.53
N PRO A 477 0.84 -2.96 4.02
CA PRO A 477 -0.05 -3.38 2.95
C PRO A 477 -1.55 -3.18 3.23
N GLN A 478 -1.94 -3.19 4.49
CA GLN A 478 -3.33 -3.07 4.93
C GLN A 478 -3.48 -2.02 6.03
N GLY A 479 -2.58 -1.03 6.12
CA GLY A 479 -2.64 -0.02 7.18
C GLY A 479 -2.47 -0.62 8.58
N GLN A 480 -1.53 -1.54 8.76
CA GLN A 480 -1.22 -2.14 10.05
C GLN A 480 -0.64 -1.12 11.04
N GLU A 481 -0.09 -0.02 10.53
CA GLU A 481 0.51 1.05 11.31
C GLU A 481 -0.03 2.40 10.88
N VAL A 482 -0.04 3.35 11.80
CA VAL A 482 -0.40 4.74 11.54
C VAL A 482 0.67 5.63 12.16
N ALA A 483 1.13 6.62 11.42
CA ALA A 483 2.07 7.61 11.94
C ALA A 483 1.74 8.98 11.36
N GLY A 484 2.00 10.02 12.15
CA GLY A 484 1.71 11.39 11.74
C GLY A 484 2.39 12.43 12.60
N THR A 485 2.14 13.68 12.28
CA THR A 485 2.59 14.82 13.07
C THR A 485 1.41 15.51 13.75
N PHE A 486 1.69 16.20 14.84
CA PHE A 486 0.71 16.98 15.57
C PHE A 486 1.30 18.33 15.96
N SER A 487 0.41 19.31 16.09
CA SER A 487 0.70 20.58 16.75
C SER A 487 -0.55 21.07 17.47
N PHE A 488 -0.42 21.55 18.70
CA PHE A 488 -1.49 22.22 19.42
C PHE A 488 -0.96 23.06 20.59
N ASN A 489 -1.76 24.00 21.07
CA ASN A 489 -1.48 24.71 22.32
C ASN A 489 -2.17 24.01 23.48
N THR A 490 -1.47 23.85 24.59
CA THR A 490 -2.05 23.29 25.82
C THR A 490 -3.26 24.13 26.27
N PRO A 491 -4.37 23.48 26.70
CA PRO A 491 -5.59 24.19 27.08
C PRO A 491 -5.36 25.21 28.21
N GLN A 492 -6.10 26.32 28.19
CA GLN A 492 -6.14 27.26 29.30
C GLN A 492 -6.61 26.55 30.59
N GLY A 493 -5.97 26.86 31.73
CA GLY A 493 -6.25 26.22 33.02
C GLY A 493 -5.51 24.91 33.27
N SER A 494 -4.74 24.39 32.30
CA SER A 494 -3.75 23.32 32.56
C SER A 494 -2.50 23.87 33.26
N ALA A 495 -1.75 23.00 33.95
CA ALA A 495 -0.50 23.36 34.64
C ALA A 495 0.58 23.95 33.70
N ALA A 496 0.41 23.77 32.40
CA ALA A 496 1.32 24.24 31.37
C ALA A 496 0.61 25.09 30.30
N ALA A 497 -0.46 25.80 30.66
CA ALA A 497 -1.24 26.62 29.73
C ALA A 497 -0.34 27.59 28.93
N GLY A 498 -0.54 27.63 27.61
CA GLY A 498 0.23 28.51 26.72
C GLY A 498 1.57 27.92 26.26
N VAL A 499 1.79 26.62 26.46
CA VAL A 499 2.87 25.86 25.82
C VAL A 499 2.35 25.34 24.47
N ASN A 500 3.06 25.66 23.39
CA ASN A 500 2.85 25.04 22.09
C ASN A 500 3.58 23.70 22.05
N LEU A 501 2.84 22.62 21.79
CA LEU A 501 3.37 21.27 21.63
C LEU A 501 3.34 20.91 20.14
N SER A 502 4.46 20.45 19.61
CA SER A 502 4.56 19.91 18.25
C SER A 502 5.40 18.65 18.25
N GLY A 503 5.05 17.69 17.39
CA GLY A 503 5.67 16.37 17.48
C GLY A 503 5.23 15.38 16.40
N ALA A 504 5.66 14.14 16.59
CA ALA A 504 5.23 12.98 15.82
C ALA A 504 4.60 11.93 16.73
N PHE A 505 3.65 11.18 16.18
CA PHE A 505 3.09 9.99 16.81
C PHE A 505 3.19 8.80 15.86
N ALA A 506 3.25 7.60 16.43
CA ALA A 506 3.17 6.36 15.70
C ALA A 506 2.44 5.30 16.53
N ALA A 507 1.60 4.50 15.89
CA ALA A 507 0.79 3.48 16.54
C ALA A 507 0.60 2.25 15.66
N LYS A 508 0.43 1.09 16.30
CA LYS A 508 0.15 -0.20 15.64
C LYS A 508 -1.29 -0.60 15.89
N GLN A 509 -1.89 -1.24 14.88
CA GLN A 509 -3.20 -1.85 15.01
C GLN A 509 -3.18 -2.92 16.11
N LYS A 510 -4.22 -2.95 16.95
CA LYS A 510 -4.45 -3.96 17.99
C LYS A 510 -5.33 -5.11 17.53
#